data_AF-A0A661YW76-F1
#
_entry.id   AF-A0A661YW76-F1
#
_cell.length_a   1.000
_cell.length_b   1.000
_cell.length_c   1.000
_cell.angle_alpha   90.00
_cell.angle_beta   90.00
_cell.angle_gamma   90.00
#
_symmetry.space_group_name_H-M   'P 1'
#
loop_
_entity.id
_entity.type
_entity.pdbx_description
1 polymer ?
#
loop_
_entity_poly.entity_id
_entity_poly.type
_entity_poly.pdbx_seq_one_letter_code
_entity_poly.pdbx_strand_id
1 'polypeptide(L)'
;LKKMLYALLGGDDTINWTSRLYNHPLIESLSVKYNRITSYIPEDTFAEVIDDLIVEMGRDYTIKQDPDTGEYVYKEEKGEYGQDLKKGLTNMPDSDLKRTFQMFYDQSGENFEGFTKAVKNWYKEYMARVNHTYGRKLRKPLIIIGCIIALSFNIDFFHITNRLWVDANLRESIVVAAESFHDKYEDINSLELSKKFFKDYDNSLDLPIGWGEEVKKAEIGEEAYYEKNMFQRGGMIISYYLHADSSWWLILIKLMGFLTSGFIVAFGAPFWFDLLKKAVSFKKIVKSKS
;
A
#
# COMPACT_ATOMS: atom_id res chain seq x y z
N LEU A 1 -6.68 11.47 -2.52
CA LEU A 1 -7.43 11.41 -3.79
C LEU A 1 -8.02 12.77 -4.19
N LYS A 2 -8.95 13.35 -3.42
CA LYS A 2 -9.63 14.62 -3.74
C LYS A 2 -8.74 15.76 -4.27
N LYS A 3 -7.65 16.11 -3.59
CA LYS A 3 -6.71 17.15 -4.04
C LYS A 3 -6.11 16.89 -5.44
N MET A 4 -5.92 15.62 -5.78
CA MET A 4 -5.39 15.23 -7.09
C MET A 4 -6.44 15.27 -8.18
N LEU A 5 -7.68 14.88 -7.87
CA LEU A 5 -8.79 15.01 -8.81
C LEU A 5 -9.11 16.48 -9.06
N TYR A 6 -8.99 17.32 -8.03
CA TYR A 6 -9.06 18.77 -8.17
C TYR A 6 -8.02 19.31 -9.14
N ALA A 7 -6.77 18.88 -9.03
CA ALA A 7 -5.74 19.26 -10.00
C ALA A 7 -5.95 18.66 -11.41
N LEU A 8 -6.55 17.47 -11.52
CA LEU A 8 -6.86 16.82 -12.80
C LEU A 8 -7.99 17.53 -13.55
N LEU A 9 -9.03 17.93 -12.82
CA LEU A 9 -10.28 18.48 -13.34
C LEU A 9 -10.28 20.02 -13.36
N GLY A 10 -9.14 20.63 -13.65
CA GLY A 10 -9.02 22.08 -13.86
C GLY A 10 -8.83 22.92 -12.59
N GLY A 11 -9.37 22.51 -11.44
CA GLY A 11 -9.14 23.12 -10.12
C GLY A 11 -9.72 24.53 -9.95
N ASP A 12 -9.36 25.47 -10.81
CA ASP A 12 -9.75 26.89 -10.78
C ASP A 12 -10.77 27.24 -11.87
N ASP A 13 -11.42 26.23 -12.44
CA ASP A 13 -12.53 26.41 -13.37
C ASP A 13 -13.74 27.03 -12.63
N THR A 14 -14.55 27.80 -13.35
CA THR A 14 -15.80 28.39 -12.81
C THR A 14 -16.75 27.34 -12.22
N ILE A 15 -16.67 26.11 -12.72
CA ILE A 15 -17.38 24.94 -12.20
C ILE A 15 -16.42 24.07 -11.40
N ASN A 16 -16.77 23.80 -10.14
CA ASN A 16 -16.04 22.84 -9.31
C ASN A 16 -16.37 21.39 -9.70
N TRP A 17 -15.77 20.92 -10.78
CA TRP A 17 -15.94 19.56 -11.32
C TRP A 17 -15.67 18.46 -10.29
N THR A 18 -14.68 18.66 -9.43
CA THR A 18 -14.37 17.68 -8.37
C THR A 18 -15.52 17.56 -7.37
N SER A 19 -16.16 18.67 -7.01
CA SER A 19 -17.33 18.63 -6.14
C SER A 19 -18.50 17.93 -6.82
N ARG A 20 -18.77 18.21 -8.11
CA ARG A 20 -19.85 17.54 -8.86
C ARG A 20 -19.60 16.03 -8.96
N LEU A 21 -18.37 15.62 -9.26
CA LEU A 21 -17.95 14.21 -9.26
C LEU A 21 -18.25 13.53 -7.93
N TYR A 22 -17.84 14.12 -6.80
CA TYR A 22 -18.04 13.50 -5.48
C TYR A 22 -19.49 13.51 -4.99
N ASN A 23 -20.32 14.40 -5.51
CA ASN A 23 -21.75 14.46 -5.20
C ASN A 23 -22.58 13.53 -6.12
N HIS A 24 -21.95 12.87 -7.08
CA HIS A 24 -22.65 11.96 -7.98
C HIS A 24 -22.99 10.63 -7.26
N PRO A 25 -24.22 10.08 -7.40
CA PRO A 25 -24.65 8.88 -6.68
C PRO A 25 -23.73 7.67 -6.85
N LEU A 26 -23.20 7.45 -8.06
CA LEU A 26 -22.25 6.36 -8.32
C LEU A 26 -20.95 6.51 -7.51
N ILE A 27 -20.44 7.74 -7.34
CA ILE A 27 -19.22 7.97 -6.55
C ILE A 27 -19.50 7.91 -5.05
N GLU A 28 -20.65 8.44 -4.62
CA GLU A 28 -21.08 8.37 -3.23
C GLU A 28 -21.23 6.92 -2.77
N SER A 29 -21.79 6.05 -3.62
CA SER A 29 -21.96 4.62 -3.35
C SER A 29 -20.65 3.85 -3.13
N LEU A 30 -19.53 4.35 -3.66
CA LEU A 30 -18.20 3.76 -3.44
C LEU A 30 -17.68 3.99 -2.01
N SER A 31 -18.31 4.88 -1.24
CA SER A 31 -17.86 5.16 0.11
C SER A 31 -18.36 4.13 1.12
N VAL A 32 -17.41 3.45 1.76
CA VAL A 32 -17.66 2.47 2.83
C VAL A 32 -18.29 3.13 4.09
N LYS A 33 -18.15 4.45 4.27
CA LYS A 33 -18.70 5.18 5.41
C LYS A 33 -19.34 6.49 4.96
N TYR A 34 -20.54 6.77 5.45
CA TYR A 34 -21.21 8.05 5.22
C TYR A 34 -20.25 9.22 5.49
N ASN A 35 -20.19 10.17 4.56
CA ASN A 35 -19.32 11.36 4.61
C ASN A 35 -17.80 11.09 4.59
N ARG A 36 -17.34 9.87 4.27
CA ARG A 36 -15.92 9.61 3.98
C ARG A 36 -15.70 9.64 2.47
N ILE A 37 -14.64 10.32 2.03
CA ILE A 37 -14.26 10.32 0.61
C ILE A 37 -13.65 8.95 0.27
N THR A 38 -14.08 8.34 -0.84
CA THR A 38 -13.46 7.09 -1.31
C THR A 38 -11.96 7.26 -1.57
N SER A 39 -11.18 6.21 -1.28
CA SER A 39 -9.73 6.20 -1.48
C SER A 39 -9.33 5.88 -2.92
N TYR A 40 -10.23 5.28 -3.70
CA TYR A 40 -10.04 4.90 -5.09
C TYR A 40 -11.38 5.00 -5.85
N ILE A 41 -11.34 5.48 -7.09
CA ILE A 41 -12.49 5.47 -8.01
C ILE A 41 -12.07 4.58 -9.19
N PRO A 42 -12.82 3.53 -9.53
CA PRO A 42 -12.56 2.74 -10.73
C PRO A 42 -12.62 3.60 -12.00
N GLU A 43 -11.78 3.29 -12.97
CA GLU A 43 -11.70 4.04 -14.23
C GLU A 43 -13.01 4.04 -15.03
N ASP A 44 -13.76 2.92 -14.98
CA ASP A 44 -15.07 2.80 -15.61
C ASP A 44 -16.08 3.75 -14.95
N THR A 45 -16.21 3.66 -13.62
CA THR A 45 -17.11 4.53 -12.86
C THR A 45 -16.73 6.00 -13.01
N PHE A 46 -15.44 6.34 -13.07
CA PHE A 46 -15.02 7.72 -13.30
C PHE A 46 -15.49 8.22 -14.68
N ALA A 47 -15.26 7.43 -15.74
CA ALA A 47 -15.65 7.83 -17.10
C ALA A 47 -17.17 7.97 -17.23
N GLU A 48 -17.94 7.01 -16.73
CA GLU A 48 -19.42 7.06 -16.74
C GLU A 48 -19.96 8.30 -16.04
N VAL A 49 -19.36 8.69 -14.91
CA VAL A 49 -19.80 9.88 -14.17
C VAL A 49 -19.41 11.17 -14.90
N ILE A 50 -18.23 11.22 -15.51
CA ILE A 50 -17.85 12.38 -16.34
C ILE A 50 -18.78 12.50 -17.54
N ASP A 51 -19.11 11.39 -18.20
CA ASP A 51 -20.04 11.36 -19.31
C ASP A 51 -21.41 11.91 -18.90
N ASP A 52 -21.99 11.41 -17.80
CA ASP A 52 -23.29 11.88 -17.31
C ASP A 52 -23.27 13.37 -16.92
N LEU A 53 -22.21 13.83 -16.22
CA LEU A 53 -22.06 15.23 -15.84
C LEU A 53 -21.97 16.17 -17.04
N ILE A 54 -21.34 15.73 -18.13
CA ILE A 54 -21.25 16.53 -19.37
C ILE A 54 -22.58 16.46 -20.12
N VAL A 55 -23.18 15.28 -20.24
CA VAL A 55 -24.48 15.09 -20.89
C VAL A 55 -25.56 15.94 -20.21
N GLU A 56 -25.59 16.00 -18.87
CA GLU A 56 -26.50 16.85 -18.08
C GLU A 56 -26.43 18.31 -18.54
N MET A 57 -25.24 18.81 -18.91
CA MET A 57 -25.06 20.19 -19.40
C MET A 57 -25.54 20.41 -20.84
N GLY A 58 -25.80 19.33 -21.58
CA GLY A 58 -26.31 19.37 -22.95
C GLY A 58 -27.81 19.09 -23.07
N ARG A 59 -28.48 18.70 -21.97
CA ARG A 59 -29.92 18.42 -21.98
C ARG A 59 -30.72 19.72 -22.11
N ASP A 60 -31.74 19.67 -22.95
CA ASP A 60 -32.69 20.76 -23.11
C ASP A 60 -33.79 20.65 -22.05
N TYR A 61 -34.26 21.80 -21.54
CA TYR A 61 -35.35 21.86 -20.57
C TYR A 61 -36.51 22.65 -21.17
N THR A 62 -37.69 22.05 -21.19
CA THR A 62 -38.91 22.80 -21.50
C THR A 62 -39.55 23.32 -20.22
N ILE A 63 -39.93 24.59 -20.26
CA ILE A 63 -40.67 25.26 -19.20
C ILE A 63 -42.10 25.38 -19.68
N LYS A 64 -43.02 24.68 -19.02
CA LYS A 64 -44.46 24.78 -19.31
C LYS A 64 -45.19 25.19 -18.04
N GLN A 65 -46.10 26.15 -18.16
CA GLN A 65 -46.97 26.49 -17.05
C GLN A 65 -48.13 25.49 -17.01
N ASP A 66 -48.35 24.87 -15.85
CA ASP A 66 -49.49 24.03 -15.59
C ASP A 66 -50.76 24.88 -15.69
N PRO A 67 -51.70 24.56 -16.59
CA PRO A 67 -52.91 25.36 -16.80
C PRO A 67 -53.84 25.39 -15.58
N ASP A 68 -53.79 24.36 -14.73
CA ASP A 68 -54.72 24.16 -13.61
C ASP A 68 -54.16 24.76 -12.31
N THR A 69 -52.85 24.64 -12.09
CA THR A 69 -52.20 25.14 -10.86
C THR A 69 -51.48 26.49 -11.05
N GLY A 70 -51.18 26.87 -12.29
CA GLY A 70 -50.38 28.06 -12.62
C GLY A 70 -48.88 27.90 -12.30
N GLU A 71 -48.44 26.73 -11.82
CA GLU A 71 -47.04 26.46 -11.50
C GLU A 71 -46.20 26.20 -12.77
N TYR A 72 -44.94 26.61 -12.75
CA TYR A 72 -44.01 26.27 -13.83
C TYR A 72 -43.46 24.85 -13.61
N VAL A 73 -43.77 23.96 -14.56
CA VAL A 73 -43.23 22.60 -14.63
C VAL A 73 -42.01 22.60 -15.53
N TYR A 74 -40.87 22.26 -14.96
CA TYR A 74 -39.62 22.04 -15.66
C TYR A 74 -39.57 20.57 -16.08
N LYS A 75 -39.59 20.32 -17.40
CA LYS A 75 -39.47 18.97 -17.94
C LYS A 75 -38.17 18.85 -18.72
N GLU A 76 -37.32 17.96 -18.25
CA GLU A 76 -36.11 17.54 -18.95
C GLU A 76 -36.50 16.80 -20.24
N GLU A 77 -36.02 17.28 -21.38
CA GLU A 77 -36.13 16.57 -22.64
C GLU A 77 -34.90 15.70 -22.84
N LYS A 78 -35.08 14.38 -22.77
CA LYS A 78 -34.00 13.43 -23.01
C LYS A 78 -33.78 13.31 -24.51
N GLY A 79 -32.65 13.85 -24.99
CA GLY A 79 -32.18 13.66 -26.35
C GLY A 79 -31.51 12.30 -26.54
N GLU A 80 -30.92 12.11 -27.73
CA GLU A 80 -30.00 11.00 -27.96
C GLU A 80 -28.71 11.27 -27.18
N TYR A 81 -28.26 10.30 -26.38
CA TYR A 81 -27.15 10.47 -25.43
C TYR A 81 -25.88 11.06 -26.07
N GLY A 82 -25.54 10.64 -27.30
CA GLY A 82 -24.38 11.18 -28.04
C GLY A 82 -24.54 12.64 -28.48
N GLN A 83 -25.76 13.08 -28.79
CA GLN A 83 -26.04 14.48 -29.16
C GLN A 83 -25.98 15.39 -27.93
N ASP A 84 -26.55 14.94 -26.82
CA ASP A 84 -26.49 15.67 -25.55
C ASP A 84 -25.06 15.76 -25.03
N LEU A 85 -24.22 14.73 -25.25
CA LEU A 85 -22.78 14.81 -24.97
C LEU A 85 -22.12 15.93 -25.79
N LYS A 86 -22.36 15.98 -27.11
CA LYS A 86 -21.78 17.01 -27.99
C LYS A 86 -22.21 18.43 -27.59
N LYS A 87 -23.49 18.62 -27.29
CA LYS A 87 -24.01 19.89 -26.75
C LYS A 87 -23.36 20.22 -25.41
N GLY A 88 -23.27 19.25 -24.50
CA GLY A 88 -22.66 19.38 -23.19
C GLY A 88 -21.20 19.83 -23.26
N LEU A 89 -20.39 19.20 -24.11
CA LEU A 89 -19.00 19.60 -24.39
C LEU A 89 -18.88 21.04 -24.90
N THR A 90 -19.86 21.49 -25.68
CA THR A 90 -19.90 22.86 -26.21
C THR A 90 -20.27 23.86 -25.09
N ASN A 91 -21.19 23.47 -24.21
CA ASN A 91 -21.70 24.27 -23.10
C ASN A 91 -20.76 24.32 -21.88
N MET A 92 -19.71 23.48 -21.84
CA MET A 92 -18.68 23.58 -20.80
C MET A 92 -18.07 24.99 -20.79
N PRO A 93 -17.74 25.55 -19.61
CA PRO A 93 -16.96 26.78 -19.53
C PRO A 93 -15.61 26.62 -20.24
N ASP A 94 -15.10 27.71 -20.79
CA ASP A 94 -13.80 27.68 -21.45
C ASP A 94 -12.70 27.37 -20.44
N SER A 95 -12.10 26.19 -20.59
CA SER A 95 -10.99 25.72 -19.74
C SER A 95 -10.12 24.70 -20.47
N ASP A 96 -8.97 24.37 -19.87
CA ASP A 96 -8.10 23.29 -20.35
C ASP A 96 -8.82 21.94 -20.35
N LEU A 97 -9.75 21.73 -19.41
CA LEU A 97 -10.55 20.51 -19.32
C LEU A 97 -11.50 20.39 -20.51
N LYS A 98 -12.24 21.47 -20.84
CA LYS A 98 -13.09 21.53 -22.03
C LYS A 98 -12.29 21.22 -23.29
N ARG A 99 -11.15 21.88 -23.48
CA ARG A 99 -10.28 21.66 -24.64
C ARG A 99 -9.80 20.21 -24.73
N THR A 100 -9.45 19.60 -23.60
CA THR A 100 -9.02 18.20 -23.53
C THR A 100 -10.15 17.24 -23.91
N PHE A 101 -11.36 17.47 -23.39
CA PHE A 101 -12.51 16.61 -23.68
C PHE A 101 -13.03 16.78 -25.11
N GLN A 102 -13.04 18.00 -25.65
CA GLN A 102 -13.31 18.24 -27.07
C GLN A 102 -12.31 17.50 -27.95
N MET A 103 -11.02 17.59 -27.65
CA MET A 103 -10.00 16.82 -28.38
C MET A 103 -10.25 15.31 -28.33
N PHE A 104 -10.64 14.76 -27.18
CA PHE A 104 -11.00 13.33 -27.07
C PHE A 104 -12.20 12.97 -27.94
N TYR A 105 -13.22 13.81 -27.95
CA TYR A 105 -14.43 13.61 -28.75
C TYR A 105 -14.11 13.68 -30.26
N ASP A 106 -13.36 14.69 -30.70
CA ASP A 106 -12.98 14.88 -32.09
C ASP A 106 -12.11 13.71 -32.60
N GLN A 107 -11.11 13.29 -31.83
CA GLN A 107 -10.23 12.17 -32.17
C GLN A 107 -10.96 10.83 -32.20
N SER A 108 -12.06 10.70 -31.47
CA SER A 108 -12.86 9.49 -31.46
C SER A 108 -13.74 9.33 -32.70
N GLY A 109 -13.81 10.32 -33.59
CA GLY A 109 -14.75 10.36 -34.70
C GLY A 109 -16.15 10.80 -34.25
N GLU A 110 -16.22 11.68 -33.25
CA GLU A 110 -17.45 12.27 -32.71
C GLU A 110 -18.48 11.24 -32.22
N ASN A 111 -18.04 10.08 -31.71
CA ASN A 111 -18.94 9.09 -31.13
C ASN A 111 -18.73 8.94 -29.61
N PHE A 112 -19.82 8.55 -28.97
CA PHE A 112 -19.90 8.41 -27.53
C PHE A 112 -18.88 7.38 -26.99
N GLU A 113 -18.89 6.16 -27.53
CA GLU A 113 -18.06 5.05 -27.02
C GLU A 113 -16.56 5.37 -27.06
N GLY A 114 -16.10 6.02 -28.14
CA GLY A 114 -14.71 6.40 -28.29
C GLY A 114 -14.31 7.54 -27.34
N PHE A 115 -15.19 8.51 -27.10
CA PHE A 115 -14.98 9.53 -26.07
C PHE A 115 -14.86 8.92 -24.67
N THR A 116 -15.83 8.09 -24.26
CA THR A 116 -15.82 7.40 -22.95
C THR A 116 -14.52 6.63 -22.76
N LYS A 117 -14.09 5.89 -23.79
CA LYS A 117 -12.83 5.14 -23.77
C LYS A 117 -11.61 6.04 -23.61
N ALA A 118 -11.58 7.20 -24.25
CA ALA A 118 -10.50 8.17 -24.13
C ALA A 118 -10.44 8.76 -22.71
N VAL A 119 -11.58 9.15 -22.13
CA VAL A 119 -11.68 9.63 -20.73
C VAL A 119 -11.20 8.56 -19.75
N LYS A 120 -11.67 7.31 -19.92
CA LYS A 120 -11.25 6.15 -19.11
C LYS A 120 -9.74 5.98 -19.14
N ASN A 121 -9.14 5.98 -20.33
CA ASN A 121 -7.69 5.79 -20.48
C ASN A 121 -6.89 6.95 -19.87
N TRP A 122 -7.33 8.18 -20.11
CA TRP A 122 -6.69 9.37 -19.56
C TRP A 122 -6.67 9.34 -18.02
N TYR A 123 -7.80 9.00 -17.40
CA TYR A 123 -7.89 8.81 -15.96
C TYR A 123 -7.00 7.68 -15.46
N LYS A 124 -7.03 6.51 -16.11
CA LYS A 124 -6.22 5.35 -15.77
C LYS A 124 -4.72 5.69 -15.76
N GLU A 125 -4.23 6.39 -16.79
CA GLU A 125 -2.84 6.81 -16.86
C GLU A 125 -2.48 7.84 -15.78
N TYR A 126 -3.38 8.80 -15.52
CA TYR A 126 -3.19 9.75 -14.43
C TYR A 126 -3.08 9.04 -13.08
N MET A 127 -3.99 8.11 -12.80
CA MET A 127 -4.00 7.32 -11.57
C MET A 127 -2.78 6.40 -11.46
N ALA A 128 -2.26 5.86 -12.58
CA ALA A 128 -1.02 5.10 -12.57
C ALA A 128 0.18 5.97 -12.14
N ARG A 129 0.30 7.19 -12.67
CA ARG A 129 1.35 8.15 -12.27
C ARG A 129 1.22 8.60 -10.82
N VAL A 130 -0.01 8.85 -10.39
CA VAL A 130 -0.36 9.13 -8.99
C VAL A 130 0.11 7.98 -8.12
N ASN A 131 -0.39 6.76 -8.33
CA ASN A 131 -0.09 5.59 -7.50
C ASN A 131 1.41 5.31 -7.43
N HIS A 132 2.14 5.47 -8.54
CA HIS A 132 3.60 5.36 -8.56
C HIS A 132 4.28 6.40 -7.66
N THR A 133 3.83 7.65 -7.70
CA THR A 133 4.35 8.74 -6.87
C THR A 133 4.06 8.51 -5.38
N TYR A 134 2.86 8.03 -5.03
CA TYR A 134 2.51 7.67 -3.65
C TYR A 134 3.34 6.48 -3.17
N GLY A 135 3.48 5.44 -3.98
CA GLY A 135 4.31 4.28 -3.66
C GLY A 135 5.74 4.67 -3.33
N ARG A 136 6.37 5.58 -4.10
CA ARG A 136 7.71 6.11 -3.80
C ARG A 136 7.77 6.87 -2.48
N LYS A 137 6.75 7.67 -2.17
CA LYS A 137 6.68 8.44 -0.91
C LYS A 137 6.55 7.54 0.32
N LEU A 138 5.91 6.38 0.21
CA LEU A 138 5.74 5.44 1.33
C LEU A 138 6.99 4.60 1.65
N ARG A 139 7.94 4.46 0.71
CA ARG A 139 9.15 3.64 0.93
C ARG A 139 9.98 4.09 2.14
N LYS A 140 10.28 5.38 2.24
CA LYS A 140 11.13 5.89 3.34
C LYS A 140 10.45 5.75 4.72
N PRO A 141 9.20 6.18 4.91
CA PRO A 141 8.49 5.97 6.18
C PRO A 141 8.41 4.50 6.59
N LEU A 142 8.14 3.58 5.66
CA LEU A 142 8.06 2.14 5.97
C LEU A 142 9.41 1.58 6.43
N ILE A 143 10.51 1.97 5.78
CA ILE A 143 11.86 1.57 6.22
C ILE A 143 12.15 2.12 7.61
N ILE A 144 11.82 3.39 7.89
CA ILE A 144 12.03 4.01 9.20
C ILE A 144 11.22 3.29 10.27
N ILE A 145 9.92 3.02 10.02
CA ILE A 145 9.06 2.26 10.94
C ILE A 145 9.62 0.86 11.17
N GLY A 146 10.06 0.17 10.12
CA GLY A 146 10.71 -1.14 10.21
C GLY A 146 11.97 -1.10 11.08
N CYS A 147 12.84 -0.10 10.89
CA CYS A 147 14.03 0.09 11.72
C CYS A 147 13.68 0.39 13.19
N ILE A 148 12.65 1.21 13.43
CA ILE A 148 12.17 1.50 14.80
C ILE A 148 11.68 0.20 15.45
N ILE A 149 10.86 -0.59 14.76
CA ILE A 149 10.39 -1.89 15.26
C ILE A 149 11.58 -2.81 15.55
N ALA A 150 12.52 -2.94 14.61
CA ALA A 150 13.70 -3.78 14.81
C ALA A 150 14.53 -3.35 16.02
N LEU A 151 14.71 -2.05 16.23
CA LEU A 151 15.40 -1.52 17.42
C LEU A 151 14.58 -1.77 18.69
N SER A 152 13.28 -1.46 18.71
CA SER A 152 12.42 -1.65 19.88
C SER A 152 12.38 -3.09 20.37
N PHE A 153 12.30 -4.04 19.44
CA PHE A 153 12.25 -5.48 19.73
C PHE A 153 13.62 -6.16 19.70
N ASN A 154 14.70 -5.38 19.52
CA ASN A 154 16.06 -5.90 19.45
C ASN A 154 16.24 -7.04 18.42
N ILE A 155 15.67 -6.86 17.24
CA ILE A 155 15.69 -7.83 16.15
C ILE A 155 16.94 -7.56 15.32
N ASP A 156 18.00 -8.34 15.52
CA ASP A 156 19.24 -8.28 14.75
C ASP A 156 19.34 -9.48 13.80
N PHE A 157 19.33 -9.21 12.50
CA PHE A 157 19.37 -10.23 11.46
C PHE A 157 20.60 -11.14 11.55
N PHE A 158 21.80 -10.58 11.79
CA PHE A 158 23.02 -11.37 11.86
C PHE A 158 23.03 -12.26 13.10
N HIS A 159 22.52 -11.73 14.22
CA HIS A 159 22.37 -12.50 15.44
C HIS A 159 21.41 -13.69 15.26
N ILE A 160 20.21 -13.43 14.72
CA ILE A 160 19.21 -14.46 14.45
C ILE A 160 19.80 -15.51 13.50
N THR A 161 20.40 -15.08 12.39
CA THR A 161 20.97 -15.98 11.40
C THR A 161 22.07 -16.85 11.99
N ASN A 162 22.99 -16.27 12.76
CA ASN A 162 24.07 -17.01 13.40
C ASN A 162 23.55 -18.03 14.42
N ARG A 163 22.55 -17.66 15.23
CA ARG A 163 21.90 -18.56 16.19
C ARG A 163 21.24 -19.74 15.48
N LEU A 164 20.47 -19.48 14.43
CA LEU A 164 19.83 -20.53 13.63
C LEU A 164 20.83 -21.41 12.88
N TRP A 165 21.98 -20.86 12.49
CA TRP A 165 23.01 -21.59 11.78
C TRP A 165 23.76 -22.57 12.70
N VAL A 166 24.14 -22.12 13.90
CA VAL A 166 24.96 -22.88 14.84
C VAL A 166 24.13 -23.85 15.68
N ASP A 167 22.94 -23.46 16.12
CA ASP A 167 22.09 -24.28 17.00
C ASP A 167 21.11 -25.13 16.19
N ALA A 168 21.41 -26.44 16.09
CA ALA A 168 20.56 -27.38 15.36
C ALA A 168 19.22 -27.64 16.04
N ASN A 169 19.20 -27.67 17.38
CA ASN A 169 17.99 -27.97 18.15
C ASN A 169 17.00 -26.81 18.07
N LEU A 170 17.49 -25.57 18.19
CA LEU A 170 16.68 -24.35 18.02
C LEU A 170 16.10 -24.27 16.60
N ARG A 171 16.91 -24.58 15.59
CA ARG A 171 16.44 -24.57 14.20
C ARG A 171 15.34 -25.61 13.97
N GLU A 172 15.49 -26.82 14.52
CA GLU A 172 14.49 -27.89 14.41
C GLU A 172 13.17 -27.53 15.12
N SER A 173 13.23 -26.97 16.33
CA SER A 173 12.01 -26.55 17.05
C SER A 173 11.25 -25.44 16.33
N ILE A 174 11.95 -24.51 15.68
CA ILE A 174 11.34 -23.47 14.84
C ILE A 174 10.69 -24.06 13.59
N VAL A 175 11.32 -25.04 12.93
CA VAL A 175 10.74 -25.71 11.77
C VAL A 175 9.47 -26.44 12.15
N VAL A 176 9.48 -27.22 13.24
CA VAL A 176 8.30 -27.94 13.72
C VAL A 176 7.17 -26.96 14.08
N ALA A 177 7.48 -25.84 14.74
CA ALA A 177 6.51 -24.80 15.04
C ALA A 177 5.94 -24.15 13.75
N ALA A 178 6.77 -23.95 12.73
CA ALA A 178 6.32 -23.37 11.45
C ALA A 178 5.45 -24.34 10.63
N GLU A 179 5.77 -25.63 10.60
CA GLU A 179 4.99 -26.66 9.90
C GLU A 179 3.61 -26.84 10.57
N SER A 180 3.59 -27.03 11.89
CA SER A 180 2.34 -27.12 12.65
C SER A 180 1.50 -25.85 12.57
N PHE A 181 2.12 -24.70 12.32
CA PHE A 181 1.42 -23.44 12.10
C PHE A 181 0.81 -23.33 10.69
N HIS A 182 1.51 -23.81 9.64
CA HIS A 182 1.00 -23.81 8.27
C HIS A 182 -0.25 -24.69 8.13
N ASP A 183 -0.21 -25.90 8.68
CA ASP A 183 -1.29 -26.88 8.53
C ASP A 183 -2.56 -26.52 9.32
N LYS A 184 -2.43 -25.70 10.37
CA LYS A 184 -3.51 -25.46 11.34
C LYS A 184 -4.32 -24.19 11.09
N TYR A 185 -3.82 -23.26 10.26
CA TYR A 185 -4.35 -21.89 10.23
C TYR A 185 -4.45 -21.23 8.84
N GLU A 186 -4.59 -22.02 7.78
CA GLU A 186 -4.62 -21.54 6.38
C GLU A 186 -5.68 -20.42 6.12
N ASP A 187 -6.79 -20.39 6.87
CA ASP A 187 -7.93 -19.47 6.66
C ASP A 187 -8.17 -18.42 7.77
N ILE A 188 -7.26 -18.22 8.72
CA ILE A 188 -7.48 -17.29 9.86
C ILE A 188 -6.90 -15.89 9.60
N ASN A 189 -7.64 -14.85 10.02
CA ASN A 189 -7.18 -13.46 9.98
C ASN A 189 -5.85 -13.27 10.73
N SER A 190 -4.86 -12.63 10.08
CA SER A 190 -3.51 -12.32 10.55
C SER A 190 -3.38 -11.83 12.00
N LEU A 191 -4.35 -11.06 12.52
CA LEU A 191 -4.31 -10.56 13.91
C LEU A 191 -4.70 -11.61 14.95
N GLU A 192 -5.69 -12.45 14.62
CA GLU A 192 -6.09 -13.55 15.50
C GLU A 192 -5.05 -14.68 15.45
N LEU A 193 -4.47 -14.86 14.26
CA LEU A 193 -3.37 -15.75 13.98
C LEU A 193 -2.14 -15.41 14.82
N SER A 194 -1.69 -14.14 14.83
CA SER A 194 -0.52 -13.73 15.61
C SER A 194 -0.75 -13.96 17.12
N LYS A 195 -1.95 -13.66 17.63
CA LYS A 195 -2.31 -13.90 19.03
C LYS A 195 -2.26 -15.38 19.41
N LYS A 196 -2.75 -16.28 18.55
CA LYS A 196 -2.71 -17.72 18.78
C LYS A 196 -1.28 -18.26 18.75
N PHE A 197 -0.47 -17.82 17.77
CA PHE A 197 0.94 -18.18 17.70
C PHE A 197 1.69 -17.82 18.99
N PHE A 198 1.63 -16.55 19.40
CA PHE A 198 2.34 -16.13 20.61
C PHE A 198 1.80 -16.84 21.86
N LYS A 199 0.49 -17.12 21.96
CA LYS A 199 -0.05 -17.88 23.08
C LYS A 199 0.46 -19.33 23.16
N ASP A 200 0.56 -20.01 22.02
CA ASP A 200 0.95 -21.42 21.96
C ASP A 200 2.47 -21.60 22.11
N TYR A 201 3.26 -20.54 21.85
CA TYR A 201 4.71 -20.63 21.72
C TYR A 201 5.54 -19.64 22.58
N ASP A 202 4.92 -18.77 23.38
CA ASP A 202 5.56 -17.68 24.15
C ASP A 202 6.80 -18.12 24.96
N ASN A 203 6.72 -19.32 25.55
CA ASN A 203 7.73 -19.83 26.48
C ASN A 203 8.45 -21.09 25.97
N SER A 204 8.09 -21.61 24.79
CA SER A 204 8.62 -22.88 24.27
C SER A 204 9.65 -22.68 23.15
N LEU A 205 9.67 -21.53 22.48
CA LEU A 205 10.73 -21.17 21.56
C LEU A 205 11.70 -20.17 22.21
N ASP A 206 12.94 -20.60 22.39
CA ASP A 206 14.07 -19.72 22.75
C ASP A 206 14.46 -18.83 21.55
N LEU A 207 13.54 -17.93 21.16
CA LEU A 207 13.73 -17.08 19.99
C LEU A 207 14.88 -16.08 20.24
N PRO A 208 15.82 -15.93 19.30
CA PRO A 208 16.95 -15.01 19.44
C PRO A 208 16.55 -13.55 19.13
N ILE A 209 15.54 -13.04 19.84
CA ILE A 209 15.01 -11.67 19.73
C ILE A 209 14.76 -11.09 21.13
N GLY A 210 14.63 -9.76 21.23
CA GLY A 210 14.36 -9.09 22.50
C GLY A 210 15.62 -8.79 23.32
N TRP A 211 15.41 -8.14 24.46
CA TRP A 211 16.47 -7.59 25.32
C TRP A 211 16.89 -8.55 26.45
N GLY A 212 16.79 -9.87 26.23
CA GLY A 212 16.80 -10.93 27.25
C GLY A 212 17.80 -10.79 28.42
N GLU A 213 17.39 -11.36 29.57
CA GLU A 213 18.03 -11.22 30.89
C GLU A 213 19.53 -11.52 30.90
N GLU A 214 20.30 -10.71 31.63
CA GLU A 214 21.74 -10.84 31.85
C GLU A 214 22.12 -12.22 32.43
N VAL A 215 23.10 -12.91 31.83
CA VAL A 215 23.76 -14.04 32.48
C VAL A 215 24.65 -13.39 33.52
N LYS A 216 24.44 -13.65 34.81
CA LYS A 216 25.24 -12.99 35.83
C LYS A 216 26.68 -13.50 35.72
N LYS A 217 27.65 -12.57 35.71
CA LYS A 217 29.11 -12.86 35.66
C LYS A 217 29.55 -13.91 36.69
N ALA A 218 28.82 -13.98 37.81
CA ALA A 218 29.04 -14.94 38.89
C ALA A 218 28.79 -16.42 38.52
N GLU A 219 28.04 -16.73 37.46
CA GLU A 219 27.59 -18.11 37.17
C GLU A 219 28.49 -18.87 36.20
N ILE A 220 29.26 -18.17 35.37
CA ILE A 220 30.05 -18.78 34.27
C ILE A 220 31.52 -18.37 34.28
N GLY A 221 31.95 -17.51 35.20
CA GLY A 221 33.34 -17.03 35.25
C GLY A 221 33.65 -16.00 34.17
N GLU A 222 34.72 -15.23 34.35
CA GLU A 222 34.99 -14.01 33.59
C GLU A 222 35.27 -14.25 32.10
N GLU A 223 36.14 -15.22 31.77
CA GLU A 223 36.50 -15.55 30.38
C GLU A 223 35.31 -16.11 29.59
N ALA A 224 34.59 -17.10 30.15
CA ALA A 224 33.41 -17.68 29.49
C ALA A 224 32.21 -16.71 29.49
N TYR A 225 32.12 -15.78 30.44
CA TYR A 225 31.17 -14.67 30.38
C TYR A 225 31.44 -13.77 29.17
N TYR A 226 32.69 -13.41 28.90
CA TYR A 226 33.02 -12.55 27.76
C TYR A 226 32.88 -13.29 26.42
N GLU A 227 33.35 -14.53 26.30
CA GLU A 227 33.24 -15.33 25.08
C GLU A 227 31.78 -15.63 24.70
N LYS A 228 30.96 -16.00 25.71
CA LYS A 228 29.55 -16.33 25.51
C LYS A 228 28.69 -15.09 25.22
N ASN A 229 28.98 -13.94 25.83
CA ASN A 229 28.24 -12.70 25.59
C ASN A 229 28.67 -11.94 24.31
N MET A 230 29.88 -12.18 23.78
CA MET A 230 30.36 -11.51 22.55
C MET A 230 29.54 -11.88 21.31
N PHE A 231 29.04 -13.12 21.23
CA PHE A 231 28.30 -13.62 20.06
C PHE A 231 26.82 -13.94 20.33
N GLN A 232 26.43 -14.23 21.58
CA GLN A 232 25.08 -14.72 21.89
C GLN A 232 24.07 -13.65 22.30
N ARG A 233 24.45 -12.38 22.48
CA ARG A 233 23.49 -11.33 22.86
C ARG A 233 23.26 -10.29 21.79
N GLY A 234 22.06 -10.35 21.20
CA GLY A 234 21.42 -9.23 20.52
C GLY A 234 21.36 -7.94 21.37
N GLY A 235 21.58 -7.97 22.69
CA GLY A 235 21.60 -6.76 23.54
C GLY A 235 22.74 -5.77 23.26
N MET A 236 22.42 -4.47 23.24
CA MET A 236 23.38 -3.37 23.11
C MET A 236 24.14 -3.18 24.44
N ILE A 237 25.20 -3.95 24.73
CA ILE A 237 26.09 -3.61 25.85
C ILE A 237 27.05 -2.52 25.39
N ILE A 238 26.55 -1.28 25.36
CA ILE A 238 27.33 -0.07 25.05
C ILE A 238 28.63 -0.03 25.88
N SER A 239 28.56 -0.48 27.14
CA SER A 239 29.70 -0.54 28.07
C SER A 239 30.84 -1.45 27.61
N TYR A 240 30.58 -2.52 26.84
CA TYR A 240 31.63 -3.45 26.37
C TYR A 240 32.37 -2.87 25.15
N TYR A 241 31.63 -2.25 24.23
CA TYR A 241 32.18 -1.62 23.02
C TYR A 241 32.87 -0.26 23.28
N LEU A 242 32.83 0.26 24.50
CA LEU A 242 33.56 1.47 24.87
C LEU A 242 34.99 1.18 25.35
N HIS A 243 35.35 -0.09 25.61
CA HIS A 243 36.61 -0.46 26.27
C HIS A 243 37.60 -1.27 25.43
N ALA A 244 37.27 -1.68 24.20
CA ALA A 244 38.22 -2.38 23.32
C ALA A 244 38.65 -1.50 22.12
N ASP A 245 39.94 -1.43 21.82
CA ASP A 245 40.53 -0.60 20.74
C ASP A 245 40.01 -0.93 19.32
N SER A 246 39.29 -2.05 19.13
CA SER A 246 38.66 -2.48 17.86
C SER A 246 37.12 -2.43 17.85
N SER A 247 36.51 -1.72 18.80
CA SER A 247 35.06 -1.81 19.07
C SER A 247 34.12 -1.18 18.03
N TRP A 248 34.60 -0.22 17.24
CA TRP A 248 33.75 0.51 16.29
C TRP A 248 33.20 -0.41 15.19
N TRP A 249 33.98 -1.41 14.77
CA TRP A 249 33.56 -2.36 13.74
C TRP A 249 32.37 -3.23 14.19
N LEU A 250 32.35 -3.60 15.47
CA LEU A 250 31.27 -4.42 16.04
C LEU A 250 29.96 -3.60 16.17
N ILE A 251 30.07 -2.32 16.52
CA ILE A 251 28.93 -1.39 16.49
C ILE A 251 28.37 -1.27 15.06
N LEU A 252 29.24 -1.20 14.05
CA LEU A 252 28.80 -1.14 12.65
C LEU A 252 28.08 -2.41 12.20
N ILE A 253 28.62 -3.60 12.52
CA ILE A 253 27.94 -4.88 12.20
C ILE A 253 26.55 -4.91 12.81
N LYS A 254 26.41 -4.44 14.06
CA LYS A 254 25.14 -4.43 14.77
C LYS A 254 24.15 -3.43 14.18
N LEU A 255 24.61 -2.24 13.80
CA LEU A 255 23.80 -1.27 13.06
C LEU A 255 23.35 -1.84 11.70
N MET A 256 24.23 -2.55 11.00
CA MET A 256 23.85 -3.25 9.76
C MET A 256 22.83 -4.36 10.02
N GLY A 257 22.94 -5.08 11.14
CA GLY A 257 21.95 -6.07 11.59
C GLY A 257 20.56 -5.47 11.80
N PHE A 258 20.46 -4.34 12.51
CA PHE A 258 19.18 -3.64 12.69
C PHE A 258 18.63 -3.05 11.39
N LEU A 259 19.49 -2.48 10.54
CA LEU A 259 19.08 -1.93 9.25
C LEU A 259 18.53 -3.03 8.33
N THR A 260 19.20 -4.19 8.29
CA THR A 260 18.73 -5.34 7.51
C THR A 260 17.43 -5.91 8.06
N SER A 261 17.28 -6.05 9.38
CA SER A 261 16.00 -6.42 10.00
C SER A 261 14.87 -5.43 9.69
N GLY A 262 15.14 -4.13 9.83
CA GLY A 262 14.15 -3.09 9.53
C GLY A 262 13.74 -3.09 8.05
N PHE A 263 14.69 -3.35 7.16
CA PHE A 263 14.43 -3.56 5.75
C PHE A 263 13.56 -4.81 5.53
N ILE A 264 13.87 -5.94 6.17
CA ILE A 264 13.06 -7.17 6.06
C ILE A 264 11.61 -6.90 6.46
N VAL A 265 11.39 -6.23 7.60
CA VAL A 265 10.06 -5.85 8.11
C VAL A 265 9.34 -4.91 7.15
N ALA A 266 10.04 -3.94 6.56
CA ALA A 266 9.43 -2.94 5.67
C ALA A 266 8.86 -3.51 4.37
N PHE A 267 9.45 -4.59 3.84
CA PHE A 267 8.96 -5.28 2.63
C PHE A 267 7.95 -6.39 2.94
N GLY A 268 7.94 -6.91 4.17
CA GLY A 268 7.01 -7.94 4.62
C GLY A 268 7.34 -9.36 4.12
N ALA A 269 6.73 -10.35 4.77
CA ALA A 269 6.98 -11.77 4.50
C ALA A 269 6.70 -12.21 3.04
N PRO A 270 5.63 -11.76 2.35
CA PRO A 270 5.33 -12.23 0.99
C PRO A 270 6.47 -11.96 -0.01
N PHE A 271 7.09 -10.78 0.08
CA PHE A 271 8.23 -10.42 -0.78
C PHE A 271 9.40 -11.40 -0.61
N TRP A 272 9.80 -11.69 0.63
CA TRP A 272 10.92 -12.58 0.93
C TRP A 272 10.59 -14.04 0.59
N PHE A 273 9.36 -14.48 0.81
CA PHE A 273 8.92 -15.81 0.43
C PHE A 273 8.99 -16.03 -1.08
N ASP A 274 8.51 -15.07 -1.87
CA ASP A 274 8.63 -15.12 -3.33
C ASP A 274 10.10 -15.11 -3.80
N LEU A 275 10.95 -14.33 -3.12
CA LEU A 275 12.38 -14.31 -3.41
C LEU A 275 13.04 -15.66 -3.11
N LEU A 276 12.72 -16.29 -1.99
CA LEU A 276 13.21 -17.63 -1.62
C LEU A 276 12.71 -18.71 -2.60
N LYS A 277 11.43 -18.69 -2.98
CA LYS A 277 10.89 -19.59 -4.00
C LYS A 277 11.67 -19.52 -5.32
N LYS A 278 11.97 -18.29 -5.77
CA LYS A 278 12.77 -18.04 -6.99
C LYS A 278 14.20 -18.54 -6.84
N ALA A 279 14.84 -18.35 -5.68
CA ALA A 279 16.20 -18.83 -5.44
C ALA A 279 16.27 -20.38 -5.46
N VAL A 280 15.31 -21.05 -4.84
CA VAL A 280 15.23 -22.52 -4.82
C VAL A 280 14.97 -23.08 -6.22
N SER A 281 14.05 -22.48 -6.98
CA SER A 281 13.79 -22.91 -8.36
C SER A 281 15.01 -22.71 -9.26
N PHE A 282 15.74 -21.61 -9.11
CA PHE A 282 16.99 -21.36 -9.82
C PHE A 282 18.06 -22.43 -9.53
N LYS A 283 18.25 -22.81 -8.25
CA LYS A 283 19.18 -23.88 -7.88
C LYS A 283 18.83 -25.23 -8.54
N LYS A 284 17.53 -25.56 -8.63
CA LYS A 284 17.07 -26.79 -9.30
C LYS A 284 17.40 -26.78 -10.80
N ILE A 285 17.24 -25.63 -11.47
CA ILE A 285 17.56 -25.44 -12.90
C ILE A 285 19.06 -25.56 -13.18
N VAL A 286 19.91 -25.00 -12.31
CA VAL A 286 21.37 -25.10 -12.46
C VAL A 286 21.83 -26.54 -12.26
N LYS A 287 21.30 -27.24 -11.25
CA LYS A 287 21.64 -28.65 -10.98
C LYS A 287 21.16 -29.62 -12.06
N SER A 288 20.12 -29.28 -12.83
CA SER A 288 19.67 -30.11 -13.96
C SER A 288 20.49 -29.90 -15.24
N LYS A 289 21.34 -28.86 -15.29
CA LYS A 289 22.22 -28.53 -16.43
C LYS A 289 23.68 -28.93 -16.20
N SER A 290 24.05 -29.33 -14.98
CA SER A 290 25.36 -29.88 -14.60
C SER A 290 25.30 -31.41 -14.53
#